data_AF-A2SRB6-F1
#
_entry.id   AF-A2SRB6-F1
#
_cell.length_a   1.000
_cell.length_b   1.000
_cell.length_c   1.000
_cell.angle_alpha   90.00
_cell.angle_beta   90.00
_cell.angle_gamma   90.00
#
_symmetry.space_group_name_H-M   'P 1'
#
loop_
_entity.id
_entity.type
_entity.pdbx_description
1 polymer ?
#
loop_
_entity_poly.entity_id
_entity_poly.type
_entity_poly.pdbx_seq_one_letter_code
_entity_poly.pdbx_strand_id
1 'polypeptide(L)'
;MSGNDTDGYYCTICGGIPPDRIHIRHILVDDKATGIDKLDWIIAEVKKLHLTDDTAITEELLKRTKVLNYVPTKKTEAYEKALLKEYKDTTQ
;
A
#
# COMPACT_ATOMS: atom_id res chain seq x y z
N MET A 1 -26.58 -3.59 26.43
CA MET A 1 -26.19 -2.71 25.31
C MET A 1 -25.06 -3.41 24.59
N SER A 2 -25.32 -3.94 23.39
CA SER A 2 -24.32 -4.65 22.58
C SER A 2 -23.46 -3.63 21.83
N GLY A 3 -22.21 -3.46 22.25
CA GLY A 3 -21.20 -2.72 21.49
C GLY A 3 -20.67 -3.63 20.38
N ASN A 4 -20.69 -3.14 19.14
CA ASN A 4 -20.22 -3.87 17.96
C ASN A 4 -18.70 -4.11 18.01
N ASP A 5 -18.30 -5.36 17.76
CA ASP A 5 -16.94 -5.88 17.65
C ASP A 5 -16.25 -5.49 16.31
N THR A 6 -16.21 -4.20 15.98
CA THR A 6 -15.39 -3.70 14.86
C THR A 6 -14.60 -2.45 15.21
N ASP A 7 -14.24 -2.31 16.48
CA ASP A 7 -13.33 -1.24 16.92
C ASP A 7 -11.91 -1.78 16.95
N GLY A 8 -11.03 -1.16 16.16
CA GLY A 8 -9.64 -1.55 16.02
C GLY A 8 -8.92 -1.71 17.36
N TYR A 9 -7.78 -2.39 17.36
CA TYR A 9 -6.98 -2.55 18.58
C TYR A 9 -6.39 -1.20 18.99
N TYR A 10 -7.03 -0.51 19.94
CA TYR A 10 -6.56 0.77 20.49
C TYR A 10 -5.72 0.54 21.74
N CYS A 11 -4.64 1.30 21.89
CA CYS A 11 -3.82 1.36 23.10
C CYS A 11 -4.70 1.78 24.27
N THR A 12 -4.77 0.96 25.31
CA THR A 12 -5.60 1.21 26.50
C THR A 12 -5.06 2.35 27.38
N ILE A 13 -3.84 2.83 27.12
CA ILE A 13 -3.19 3.90 27.89
C ILE A 13 -3.48 5.29 27.26
N CYS A 14 -3.43 5.39 25.93
CA CYS A 14 -3.58 6.68 25.23
C CYS A 14 -4.74 6.73 24.23
N GLY A 15 -5.46 5.62 24.02
CA GLY A 15 -6.55 5.51 23.05
C GLY A 15 -6.11 5.48 21.58
N GLY A 16 -4.81 5.60 21.29
CA GLY A 16 -4.28 5.56 19.92
C GLY A 16 -4.03 4.14 19.42
N ILE A 17 -4.04 3.91 18.11
CA ILE A 17 -3.66 2.61 17.54
C ILE A 17 -2.15 2.41 17.76
N PRO A 18 -1.69 1.30 18.37
CA PRO A 18 -0.28 1.10 18.66
C PRO A 18 0.52 1.02 17.35
N PRO A 19 1.66 1.74 17.26
CA PRO A 19 2.43 1.88 16.03
C PRO A 19 3.02 0.54 15.54
N ASP A 20 3.14 -0.43 16.44
CA ASP A 20 3.68 -1.77 16.16
C ASP A 20 2.89 -2.54 15.09
N ARG A 21 1.62 -2.18 14.85
CA ARG A 21 0.74 -2.86 13.89
C ARG A 21 0.50 -2.10 12.59
N ILE A 22 1.01 -0.88 12.46
CA ILE A 22 0.80 -0.05 11.27
C ILE A 22 2.09 -0.05 10.45
N HIS A 23 2.13 -0.89 9.41
CA HIS A 23 3.25 -0.94 8.46
C HIS A 23 2.90 -0.10 7.21
N ILE A 24 2.94 1.22 7.38
CA ILE A 24 2.81 2.18 6.28
C ILE A 24 4.21 2.49 5.75
N ARG A 25 4.47 2.15 4.48
CA ARG A 25 5.68 2.59 3.77
C ARG A 25 5.39 3.88 3.04
N HIS A 26 6.35 4.81 3.06
CA HIS A 26 6.25 6.06 2.34
C HIS A 26 7.02 5.96 1.03
N ILE A 27 6.35 6.27 -0.07
CA ILE A 27 6.93 6.30 -1.41
C ILE A 27 6.74 7.70 -2.01
N LEU A 28 7.62 8.09 -2.93
CA LEU A 28 7.49 9.37 -3.62
C LEU A 28 6.54 9.20 -4.82
N VAL A 29 5.35 9.78 -4.71
CA VAL A 29 4.40 9.91 -5.80
C VAL A 29 4.38 11.37 -6.23
N ASP A 30 4.84 11.69 -7.45
CA ASP A 30 4.83 13.07 -7.94
C ASP A 30 5.60 14.03 -7.01
N ASP A 31 6.78 13.59 -6.56
CA ASP A 31 7.64 14.27 -5.56
C ASP A 31 6.99 14.51 -4.19
N LYS A 32 5.87 13.83 -3.89
CA LYS A 32 5.18 13.89 -2.60
C LYS A 32 5.31 12.56 -1.87
N ALA A 33 5.82 12.63 -0.65
CA ALA A 33 5.84 11.49 0.27
C ALA A 33 4.40 11.02 0.55
N THR A 34 4.09 9.82 0.08
CA THR A 34 2.76 9.22 0.15
C THR A 34 2.85 7.92 0.92
N GLY A 35 2.10 7.83 2.02
CA GLY A 35 1.98 6.60 2.79
C GLY A 35 1.10 5.58 2.06
N ILE A 36 1.62 4.39 1.85
CA ILE A 36 0.89 3.24 1.32
C ILE A 36 0.86 2.16 2.41
N ASP A 37 -0.35 1.81 2.85
CA ASP A 37 -0.57 0.71 3.77
C ASP A 37 -0.21 -0.63 3.10
N LYS A 38 0.53 -1.48 3.81
CA LYS A 38 0.89 -2.84 3.40
C LYS A 38 1.60 -2.93 2.04
N LEU A 39 2.39 -1.93 1.67
CA LEU A 39 3.13 -1.91 0.41
C LEU A 39 4.00 -3.16 0.21
N ASP A 40 4.72 -3.61 1.24
CA ASP A 40 5.54 -4.83 1.19
C ASP A 40 4.73 -6.08 0.85
N TRP A 41 3.54 -6.19 1.43
CA TRP A 41 2.62 -7.29 1.13
C TRP A 41 2.12 -7.21 -0.31
N ILE A 42 1.75 -6.01 -0.79
CA ILE A 42 1.33 -5.80 -2.18
C ILE A 42 2.43 -6.22 -3.15
N ILE A 43 3.67 -5.76 -2.92
CA ILE A 43 4.84 -6.11 -3.75
C ILE A 43 5.07 -7.63 -3.72
N ALA A 44 5.05 -8.25 -2.54
CA ALA A 44 5.25 -9.69 -2.39
C ALA A 44 4.18 -10.51 -3.14
N GLU A 45 2.90 -10.10 -3.07
CA GLU A 45 1.82 -10.77 -3.80
C GLU A 45 1.97 -10.64 -5.32
N VAL A 46 2.37 -9.46 -5.82
CA VAL A 46 2.61 -9.28 -7.27
C VAL A 46 3.83 -10.09 -7.72
N LYS A 47 4.90 -10.17 -6.92
CA LYS A 47 6.07 -11.01 -7.23
C LYS A 47 5.70 -12.50 -7.38
N LYS A 48 4.76 -13.01 -6.57
CA LYS A 48 4.27 -14.40 -6.66
C LYS A 48 3.53 -14.71 -7.96
N LEU A 49 3.04 -13.69 -8.67
CA LEU A 49 2.40 -13.88 -9.98
C LEU A 49 3.39 -14.14 -11.10
N HIS A 50 4.70 -13.95 -10.84
CA HIS A 50 5.77 -14.14 -11.84
C HIS A 50 5.51 -13.41 -13.16
N LEU A 51 4.91 -12.21 -13.07
CA LEU A 51 4.67 -11.36 -14.23
C LEU A 51 6.01 -10.86 -14.78
N THR A 52 6.17 -10.91 -16.10
CA THR A 52 7.37 -10.44 -16.80
C THR A 52 7.16 -9.12 -17.52
N ASP A 53 5.91 -8.69 -17.68
CA ASP A 53 5.55 -7.45 -18.35
C ASP A 53 5.35 -6.32 -17.33
N ASP A 54 6.05 -5.21 -17.55
CA ASP A 54 6.00 -4.03 -16.67
C ASP A 54 4.59 -3.43 -16.59
N THR A 55 3.80 -3.50 -17.66
CA THR A 55 2.41 -3.01 -17.68
C THR A 55 1.55 -3.89 -16.80
N ALA A 56 1.63 -5.21 -16.98
CA ALA A 56 0.88 -6.17 -16.17
C ALA A 56 1.24 -6.09 -14.67
N ILE A 57 2.53 -5.92 -14.35
CA ILE A 57 3.00 -5.70 -12.97
C ILE A 57 2.36 -4.43 -12.40
N THR A 58 2.41 -3.32 -13.16
CA THR A 58 1.90 -2.03 -12.73
C THR A 58 0.38 -2.07 -12.50
N GLU A 59 -0.37 -2.69 -13.39
CA GLU A 59 -1.82 -2.86 -13.26
C GLU A 59 -2.19 -3.65 -12.00
N GLU A 60 -1.48 -4.75 -11.73
CA GLU A 60 -1.73 -5.60 -10.57
C GLU A 60 -1.29 -4.93 -9.24
N LEU A 61 -0.21 -4.13 -9.26
CA LEU A 61 0.20 -3.29 -8.12
C LEU A 61 -0.85 -2.23 -7.83
N LEU A 62 -1.28 -1.49 -8.86
CA LEU A 62 -2.25 -0.41 -8.73
C LEU A 62 -3.61 -0.94 -8.25
N LYS A 63 -4.06 -2.07 -8.79
CA LYS A 63 -5.32 -2.71 -8.41
C LYS A 63 -5.33 -3.11 -6.93
N ARG A 64 -4.28 -3.78 -6.44
CA ARG A 64 -4.16 -4.11 -5.01
C ARG A 64 -4.03 -2.87 -4.14
N THR A 65 -3.27 -1.88 -4.60
CA THR A 65 -3.14 -0.60 -3.89
C THR A 65 -4.49 0.09 -3.75
N LYS A 66 -5.32 0.13 -4.80
CA LYS A 66 -6.69 0.70 -4.76
C LYS A 66 -7.66 -0.02 -3.82
N VAL A 67 -7.44 -1.32 -3.57
CA VAL A 67 -8.27 -2.10 -2.64
C VAL A 67 -7.96 -1.73 -1.19
N LEU A 68 -6.69 -1.46 -0.89
CA LEU A 68 -6.20 -1.20 0.48
C LEU A 68 -6.06 0.30 0.79
N ASN A 69 -5.87 1.14 -0.24
CA ASN A 69 -5.55 2.55 -0.13
C ASN A 69 -6.38 3.36 -1.14
N TYR A 70 -6.64 4.63 -0.81
CA TYR A 70 -7.26 5.56 -1.75
C TYR A 70 -6.26 6.04 -2.80
N VAL A 71 -6.56 5.81 -4.08
CA VAL A 71 -5.78 6.34 -5.20
C VAL A 71 -6.66 7.27 -6.03
N PRO A 72 -6.35 8.58 -6.10
CA PRO A 72 -7.09 9.52 -6.93
C PRO A 72 -6.97 9.15 -8.41
N THR A 73 -8.08 9.13 -9.14
CA THR A 73 -8.08 8.81 -10.59
C THR A 73 -7.18 9.73 -11.39
N LYS A 74 -7.12 11.02 -11.06
CA LYS A 74 -6.25 12.03 -11.69
C LYS A 74 -4.76 11.80 -11.49
N LYS A 75 -4.37 10.98 -10.51
CA LYS A 75 -2.97 10.68 -10.17
C LYS A 75 -2.59 9.24 -10.48
N THR A 76 -3.44 8.50 -11.21
CA THR A 76 -3.21 7.08 -11.50
C THR A 76 -1.82 6.85 -12.09
N GLU A 77 -1.45 7.59 -13.14
CA GLU A 77 -0.12 7.46 -13.77
C GLU A 77 1.05 7.75 -12.83
N ALA A 78 0.89 8.70 -11.90
CA ALA A 78 1.94 9.00 -10.93
C ALA A 78 2.12 7.85 -9.92
N TYR A 79 1.01 7.26 -9.47
CA TYR A 79 1.05 6.09 -8.60
C TYR A 79 1.61 4.87 -9.33
N GLU A 80 1.22 4.64 -10.57
CA GLU A 80 1.74 3.56 -11.41
C GLU A 80 3.27 3.60 -11.52
N LYS A 81 3.82 4.76 -11.87
CA LYS A 81 5.28 4.97 -11.96
C LYS A 81 5.97 4.77 -10.61
N ALA A 82 5.40 5.31 -9.52
CA ALA A 82 5.97 5.18 -8.19
C ALA A 82 5.97 3.73 -7.70
N LEU A 83 4.84 3.02 -7.84
CA LEU A 83 4.69 1.63 -7.42
C LEU A 83 5.61 0.70 -8.22
N LEU A 84 5.70 0.89 -9.54
CA LEU A 84 6.61 0.10 -10.39
C LEU A 84 8.08 0.34 -10.00
N LYS A 85 8.45 1.60 -9.72
CA LYS A 85 9.80 1.94 -9.27
C LYS A 85 10.14 1.20 -7.97
N GLU A 86 9.27 1.26 -6.96
CA GLU A 86 9.47 0.58 -5.67
C GLU A 86 9.50 -0.95 -5.80
N TYR A 87 8.66 -1.50 -6.68
CA TYR A 87 8.67 -2.92 -6.99
C TYR A 87 10.03 -3.36 -7.54
N LYS A 88 10.57 -2.61 -8.51
CA LYS A 88 11.90 -2.88 -9.11
C LYS A 88 13.03 -2.68 -8.10
N ASP A 89 12.98 -1.62 -7.29
CA ASP A 89 13.98 -1.32 -6.26
C ASP A 89 14.06 -2.44 -5.20
N THR A 90 12.91 -2.98 -4.78
CA THR A 90 12.83 -4.12 -3.86
C THR A 90 13.31 -5.45 -4.50
N THR A 91 13.73 -5.44 -5.77
CA THR A 91 14.25 -6.63 -6.49
C THR A 91 15.78 -6.69 -6.51
N GLN A 92 16.47 -5.78 -5.81
CA GLN A 92 17.92 -5.86 -5.54
C GLN A 92 18.27 -6.66 -4.29
#